data_AF-A0A529MCS3-F1
#
_entry.id   AF-A0A529MCS3-F1
#
_cell.length_a   1.000
_cell.length_b   1.000
_cell.length_c   1.000
_cell.angle_alpha   90.00
_cell.angle_beta   90.00
_cell.angle_gamma   90.00
#
_symmetry.space_group_name_H-M   'P 1'
#
loop_
_entity.id
_entity.type
_entity.pdbx_description
1 polymer ?
#
loop_
_entity_poly.entity_id
_entity_poly.type
_entity_poly.pdbx_seq_one_letter_code
_entity_poly.pdbx_strand_id
1 'polypeptide(L)'
;GFNTVRTVGPALGGIVVASFGLLAAFTVTTLTYLVPLGTIWRCKWKVRSSPLPRESMRTAIYDGLRFTAMSSEIKAAIARGMLFGLASIAILALLPLVVRDHLGGGPLAYGTLMAGFGTGAVFAGISNGTFRRSLSQERLMKLACVACAACSLSLALTSSIAVAALALALGGAGWVTAWSGVGVSVQLASPRWVVGRTISIYYALIDGGIAAGSWVWGTVSQSHSLTWALEGSAGALLLVAVAGVLFPLRERRESEPDPLEAFDAPAVALNLKPRSGPIVVKVEYLIAEKNVEAFLELMRQRRHIHSRVGARNWTLQRNLQKPMQWTETFRTPTWTDYLRLNHRLTEVDKELDERVSQLQAGEAAPQMTLSIERPTSSPRKRAVLPLPRH
;
A
#
# COMPACT_ATOMS: atom_id res chain seq x y z
N GLY A 1 19.52 -4.47 2.54
CA GLY A 1 19.56 -3.14 3.16
C GLY A 1 18.60 -3.03 4.33
N PHE A 2 17.29 -2.92 4.07
CA PHE A 2 16.28 -2.59 5.09
C PHE A 2 16.10 -3.68 6.17
N ASN A 3 16.19 -4.97 5.81
CA ASN A 3 16.02 -6.07 6.78
C ASN A 3 17.21 -6.24 7.73
N THR A 4 18.42 -5.82 7.35
CA THR A 4 19.64 -5.99 8.15
C THR A 4 19.66 -5.04 9.36
N VAL A 5 19.18 -3.80 9.20
CA VAL A 5 19.16 -2.79 10.28
C VAL A 5 18.14 -3.15 11.37
N ARG A 6 16.97 -3.66 10.99
CA ARG A 6 15.88 -4.05 11.92
C ARG A 6 16.21 -5.32 12.75
N THR A 7 17.21 -6.04 12.29
CA THR A 7 17.70 -7.34 12.75
C THR A 7 18.83 -7.16 13.76
N VAL A 8 19.77 -6.25 13.48
CA VAL A 8 20.91 -5.95 14.36
C VAL A 8 20.51 -5.05 15.53
N GLY A 9 19.50 -4.18 15.34
CA GLY A 9 19.08 -3.18 16.33
C GLY A 9 18.71 -3.74 17.71
N PRO A 10 17.81 -4.73 17.84
CA PRO A 10 17.42 -5.28 19.14
C PRO A 10 18.58 -5.97 19.90
N ALA A 11 19.46 -6.68 19.17
CA ALA A 11 20.60 -7.38 19.77
C ALA A 11 21.64 -6.39 20.33
N LEU A 12 22.02 -5.37 19.55
CA LEU A 12 22.92 -4.32 20.02
C LEU A 12 22.28 -3.49 21.14
N GLY A 13 20.99 -3.16 21.02
CA GLY A 13 20.25 -2.43 22.05
C GLY A 13 20.22 -3.17 23.39
N GLY A 14 20.01 -4.50 23.37
CA GLY A 14 20.05 -5.34 24.57
C GLY A 14 21.42 -5.35 25.25
N ILE A 15 22.50 -5.48 24.48
CA ILE A 15 23.88 -5.43 25.00
C ILE A 15 24.17 -4.08 25.65
N VAL A 16 23.82 -2.97 24.98
CA VAL A 16 24.08 -1.62 25.51
C VAL A 16 23.32 -1.37 26.81
N VAL A 17 22.06 -1.79 26.90
CA VAL A 17 21.26 -1.66 28.14
C VAL A 17 21.85 -2.53 29.26
N ALA A 18 22.26 -3.76 28.96
CA ALA A 18 22.81 -4.67 29.95
C ALA A 18 24.16 -4.21 30.50
N SER A 19 25.02 -3.64 29.65
CA SER A 19 26.38 -3.22 30.04
C SER A 19 26.47 -1.81 30.59
N PHE A 20 25.66 -0.88 30.08
CA PHE A 20 25.80 0.57 30.36
C PHE A 20 24.52 1.22 30.90
N GLY A 21 23.43 0.46 31.07
CA GLY A 21 22.17 0.95 31.59
C GLY A 21 21.32 1.72 30.57
N LEU A 22 20.12 2.13 31.01
CA LEU A 22 19.08 2.72 30.15
C LEU A 22 19.51 4.07 29.55
N LEU A 23 20.15 4.93 30.36
CA LEU A 23 20.54 6.29 29.96
C LEU A 23 21.60 6.27 28.84
N ALA A 24 22.54 5.33 28.90
CA ALA A 24 23.52 5.12 27.84
C ALA A 24 22.83 4.65 26.54
N ALA A 25 21.88 3.72 26.61
CA ALA A 25 21.14 3.25 25.44
C ALA A 25 20.37 4.38 24.73
N PHE A 26 19.69 5.25 25.49
CA PHE A 26 19.02 6.43 24.93
C PHE A 26 20.01 7.44 24.33
N THR A 27 21.15 7.67 24.99
CA THR A 27 22.20 8.58 24.48
C THR A 27 22.79 8.06 23.17
N VAL A 28 23.15 6.78 23.08
CA VAL A 28 23.66 6.14 21.87
C VAL A 28 22.62 6.22 20.75
N THR A 29 21.36 5.92 21.05
CA THR A 29 20.26 6.03 20.07
C THR A 29 20.14 7.47 19.52
N THR A 30 20.19 8.46 20.42
CA THR A 30 20.12 9.89 20.05
C THR A 30 21.28 10.30 19.15
N LEU A 31 22.51 9.91 19.50
CA LEU A 31 23.69 10.21 18.70
C LEU A 31 23.65 9.52 17.34
N THR A 32 23.09 8.31 17.26
CA THR A 32 22.97 7.57 16.00
C THR A 32 22.05 8.28 15.00
N TYR A 33 21.06 9.06 15.46
CA TYR A 33 20.23 9.90 14.58
C TYR A 33 21.00 11.04 13.90
N LEU A 34 22.18 11.42 14.39
CA LEU A 34 23.03 12.42 13.71
C LEU A 34 23.60 11.88 12.39
N VAL A 35 23.77 10.56 12.25
CA VAL A 35 24.31 9.91 11.04
C VAL A 35 23.41 10.11 9.82
N PRO A 36 22.10 9.77 9.84
CA PRO A 36 21.22 10.04 8.70
C PRO A 36 21.04 11.55 8.44
N LEU A 37 20.99 12.39 9.50
CA LEU A 37 20.96 13.85 9.37
C LEU A 37 22.17 14.39 8.61
N GLY A 38 23.38 13.97 8.98
CA GLY A 38 24.63 14.34 8.31
C GLY A 38 24.67 13.84 6.86
N THR A 39 24.12 12.63 6.61
CA THR A 39 24.03 12.05 5.27
C THR A 39 23.10 12.86 4.37
N ILE A 40 21.91 13.21 4.85
CA ILE A 40 20.95 14.04 4.12
C ILE A 40 21.52 15.43 3.84
N TRP A 41 22.21 16.02 4.83
CA TRP A 41 22.81 17.35 4.69
C TRP A 41 23.94 17.39 3.65
N ARG A 42 24.72 16.32 3.52
CA ARG A 42 25.82 16.23 2.55
C ARG A 42 25.39 15.75 1.15
N CYS A 43 24.29 14.99 1.06
CA CYS A 43 23.81 14.46 -0.22
C CYS A 43 23.19 15.55 -1.10
N LYS A 44 23.83 15.85 -2.24
CA LYS A 44 23.25 16.65 -3.32
C LYS A 44 22.36 15.77 -4.20
N TRP A 45 21.04 15.85 -4.01
CA TRP A 45 20.06 15.08 -4.75
C TRP A 45 19.86 15.64 -6.17
N LYS A 46 20.11 14.83 -7.20
CA LYS A 46 19.67 15.12 -8.57
C LYS A 46 18.24 14.61 -8.75
N VAL A 47 17.26 15.47 -8.51
CA VAL A 47 15.85 15.15 -8.76
C VAL A 47 15.56 15.38 -10.25
N ARG A 48 14.99 14.39 -10.95
CA ARG A 48 14.47 14.58 -12.32
C ARG A 48 13.36 15.64 -12.26
N SER A 49 13.56 16.76 -12.94
CA SER A 49 12.54 17.80 -13.07
C SER A 49 11.36 17.24 -13.86
N SER A 50 10.20 17.11 -13.22
CA SER A 50 8.96 16.82 -13.95
C SER A 50 8.54 18.08 -14.73
N PRO A 51 8.20 17.98 -16.02
CA PRO A 51 7.71 19.12 -16.80
C PRO A 51 6.30 19.57 -16.35
N LEU A 52 5.63 18.77 -15.50
CA LEU A 52 4.29 19.04 -15.02
C LEU A 52 4.31 19.90 -13.75
N PRO A 53 3.38 20.86 -13.60
CA PRO A 53 3.29 21.65 -12.38
C PRO A 53 3.02 20.80 -11.13
N ARG A 54 3.46 21.34 -9.98
CA ARG A 54 3.24 20.74 -8.66
C ARG A 54 1.76 20.44 -8.42
N GLU A 55 1.47 19.23 -7.96
CA GLU A 55 0.14 18.80 -7.57
C GLU A 55 -0.27 19.41 -6.23
N SER A 56 -1.55 19.75 -6.04
CA SER A 56 -2.02 20.22 -4.74
C SER A 56 -2.03 19.06 -3.74
N MET A 57 -1.64 19.31 -2.49
CA MET A 57 -1.57 18.26 -1.46
C MET A 57 -2.92 17.53 -1.29
N ARG A 58 -4.04 18.27 -1.31
CA ARG A 58 -5.38 17.67 -1.18
C ARG A 58 -5.73 16.77 -2.36
N THR A 59 -5.46 17.21 -3.59
CA THR A 59 -5.68 16.39 -4.81
C THR A 59 -4.81 15.13 -4.76
N ALA A 60 -3.54 15.29 -4.36
CA ALA A 60 -2.60 14.21 -4.23
C ALA A 60 -3.07 13.12 -3.25
N ILE A 61 -3.53 13.52 -2.06
CA ILE A 61 -4.07 12.61 -1.04
C ILE A 61 -5.31 11.89 -1.58
N TYR A 62 -6.24 12.62 -2.18
CA TYR A 62 -7.47 12.03 -2.73
C TYR A 62 -7.18 11.01 -3.84
N ASP A 63 -6.29 11.35 -4.78
CA ASP A 63 -5.87 10.45 -5.85
C ASP A 63 -5.20 9.19 -5.28
N GLY A 64 -4.36 9.33 -4.24
CA GLY A 64 -3.72 8.20 -3.56
C GLY A 64 -4.73 7.29 -2.85
N LEU A 65 -5.70 7.87 -2.14
CA LEU A 65 -6.76 7.12 -1.46
C LEU A 65 -7.65 6.41 -2.48
N ARG A 66 -8.06 7.11 -3.54
CA ARG A 66 -8.88 6.55 -4.61
C ARG A 66 -8.17 5.38 -5.30
N PHE A 67 -6.90 5.55 -5.66
CA PHE A 67 -6.09 4.49 -6.26
C PHE A 67 -6.03 3.26 -5.35
N THR A 68 -5.72 3.48 -4.06
CA THR A 68 -5.65 2.42 -3.04
C THR A 68 -6.99 1.70 -2.90
N ALA A 69 -8.11 2.43 -2.85
CA ALA A 69 -9.45 1.87 -2.70
C ALA A 69 -9.94 1.12 -3.96
N MET A 70 -9.43 1.46 -5.15
CA MET A 70 -9.78 0.79 -6.39
C MET A 70 -8.95 -0.47 -6.64
N SER A 71 -7.69 -0.50 -6.18
CA SER A 71 -6.82 -1.68 -6.31
C SER A 71 -7.24 -2.81 -5.36
N SER A 72 -7.73 -3.92 -5.92
CA SER A 72 -8.10 -5.11 -5.14
C SER A 72 -6.89 -5.74 -4.44
N GLU A 73 -5.73 -5.75 -5.10
CA GLU A 73 -4.48 -6.32 -4.59
C GLU A 73 -3.98 -5.56 -3.36
N ILE A 74 -3.93 -4.22 -3.45
CA ILE A 74 -3.47 -3.37 -2.35
C ILE A 74 -4.47 -3.42 -1.20
N LYS A 75 -5.77 -3.42 -1.46
CA LYS A 75 -6.79 -3.59 -0.41
C LYS A 75 -6.64 -4.92 0.33
N ALA A 76 -6.45 -6.03 -0.40
CA ALA A 76 -6.26 -7.34 0.21
C ALA A 76 -4.99 -7.36 1.09
N ALA A 77 -3.90 -6.76 0.60
CA ALA A 77 -2.65 -6.63 1.35
C ALA A 77 -2.82 -5.81 2.62
N ILE A 78 -3.44 -4.63 2.54
CA ILE A 78 -3.71 -3.76 3.70
C ILE A 78 -4.64 -4.45 4.70
N ALA A 79 -5.75 -5.05 4.24
CA ALA A 79 -6.69 -5.73 5.11
C ALA A 79 -6.02 -6.89 5.86
N ARG A 80 -5.22 -7.70 5.17
CA ARG A 80 -4.46 -8.79 5.81
C ARG A 80 -3.37 -8.29 6.73
N GLY A 81 -2.64 -7.24 6.36
CA GLY A 81 -1.66 -6.61 7.24
C GLY A 81 -2.30 -6.07 8.52
N MET A 82 -3.46 -5.42 8.40
CA MET A 82 -4.21 -4.90 9.54
C MET A 82 -4.72 -6.01 10.45
N LEU A 83 -5.34 -7.06 9.89
CA LEU A 83 -5.83 -8.21 10.66
C LEU A 83 -4.69 -8.99 11.32
N PHE A 84 -3.59 -9.20 10.59
CA PHE A 84 -2.39 -9.82 11.14
C PHE A 84 -1.83 -8.98 12.28
N GLY A 85 -1.66 -7.67 12.10
CA GLY A 85 -1.18 -6.76 13.13
C GLY A 85 -2.09 -6.73 14.36
N LEU A 86 -3.41 -6.75 14.17
CA LEU A 86 -4.39 -6.84 15.26
C LEU A 86 -4.24 -8.13 16.04
N ALA A 87 -4.09 -9.27 15.36
CA ALA A 87 -4.00 -10.57 16.01
C ALA A 87 -2.62 -10.81 16.65
N SER A 88 -1.54 -10.53 15.92
CA SER A 88 -0.18 -10.87 16.32
C SER A 88 0.34 -10.01 17.48
N ILE A 89 -0.13 -8.77 17.61
CA ILE A 89 0.46 -7.79 18.54
C ILE A 89 0.38 -8.23 20.01
N ALA A 90 -0.55 -9.13 20.37
CA ALA A 90 -0.64 -9.71 21.71
C ALA A 90 0.71 -10.27 22.18
N ILE A 91 1.50 -10.87 21.27
CA ILE A 91 2.80 -11.46 21.57
C ILE A 91 3.76 -10.44 22.19
N LEU A 92 3.79 -9.19 21.67
CA LEU A 92 4.70 -8.15 22.13
C LEU A 92 4.05 -7.23 23.17
N ALA A 93 2.78 -6.86 22.99
CA ALA A 93 2.07 -5.96 23.89
C ALA A 93 1.86 -6.58 25.27
N LEU A 94 1.64 -7.90 25.34
CA LEU A 94 1.45 -8.62 26.61
C LEU A 94 2.72 -9.29 27.13
N LEU A 95 3.84 -9.24 26.38
CA LEU A 95 5.08 -9.89 26.80
C LEU A 95 5.56 -9.47 28.21
N PRO A 96 5.48 -8.19 28.62
CA PRO A 96 5.85 -7.81 29.98
C PRO A 96 4.99 -8.49 31.04
N LEU A 97 3.69 -8.69 30.76
CA LEU A 97 2.77 -9.41 31.64
C LEU A 97 3.11 -10.90 31.68
N VAL A 98 3.46 -11.52 30.55
CA VAL A 98 3.90 -12.93 30.50
C VAL A 98 5.16 -13.14 31.35
N VAL A 99 6.14 -12.24 31.23
CA VAL A 99 7.37 -12.32 32.02
C VAL A 99 7.09 -12.22 33.51
N ARG A 100 6.25 -11.26 33.90
CA ARG A 100 5.94 -11.01 35.31
C ARG A 100 5.04 -12.09 35.91
N ASP A 101 3.95 -12.43 35.24
CA ASP A 101 2.84 -13.21 35.82
C ASP A 101 3.00 -14.74 35.58
N HIS A 102 3.52 -15.17 34.42
CA HIS A 102 3.68 -16.60 34.10
C HIS A 102 5.09 -17.14 34.39
N LEU A 103 6.12 -16.32 34.15
CA LEU A 103 7.53 -16.74 34.27
C LEU A 103 8.19 -16.31 35.59
N GLY A 104 7.54 -15.46 36.39
CA GLY A 104 8.10 -14.89 37.61
C GLY A 104 9.43 -14.15 37.39
N GLY A 105 9.65 -13.67 36.17
CA GLY A 105 10.91 -13.09 35.71
C GLY A 105 10.98 -11.58 35.87
N GLY A 106 12.20 -11.05 35.85
CA GLY A 106 12.48 -9.62 35.89
C GLY A 106 12.88 -9.02 34.53
N PRO A 107 13.47 -7.80 34.53
CA PRO A 107 13.92 -7.12 33.31
C PRO A 107 14.92 -7.93 32.47
N LEU A 108 15.79 -8.71 33.11
CA LEU A 108 16.74 -9.58 32.41
C LEU A 108 16.02 -10.67 31.60
N ALA A 109 15.01 -11.32 32.18
CA ALA A 109 14.22 -12.33 31.48
C ALA A 109 13.48 -11.72 30.27
N TYR A 110 12.88 -10.54 30.44
CA TYR A 110 12.28 -9.79 29.32
C TYR A 110 13.30 -9.49 28.21
N GLY A 111 14.50 -9.05 28.58
CA GLY A 111 15.60 -8.81 27.63
C GLY A 111 16.01 -10.07 26.87
N THR A 112 16.16 -11.21 27.55
CA THR A 112 16.48 -12.51 26.94
C THR A 112 15.38 -12.97 25.97
N LEU A 113 14.11 -12.83 26.35
CA LEU A 113 12.98 -13.18 25.50
C LEU A 113 12.90 -12.29 24.24
N MET A 114 13.10 -10.98 24.40
CA MET A 114 13.20 -10.04 23.28
C MET A 114 14.41 -10.33 22.38
N ALA A 115 15.53 -10.79 22.94
CA ALA A 115 16.67 -11.25 22.15
C ALA A 115 16.30 -12.52 21.34
N GLY A 116 15.56 -13.46 21.92
CA GLY A 116 15.00 -14.62 21.21
C GLY A 116 14.14 -14.20 20.01
N PHE A 117 13.17 -13.30 20.25
CA PHE A 117 12.34 -12.71 19.18
C PHE A 117 13.19 -12.04 18.09
N GLY A 118 14.20 -11.26 18.49
CA GLY A 118 15.15 -10.60 17.60
C GLY A 118 15.90 -11.60 16.73
N THR A 119 16.48 -12.66 17.32
CA THR A 119 17.22 -13.71 16.61
C THR A 119 16.37 -14.41 15.54
N GLY A 120 15.11 -14.72 15.85
CA GLY A 120 14.18 -15.25 14.86
C GLY A 120 13.89 -14.30 13.71
N ALA A 121 13.67 -13.02 14.04
CA ALA A 121 13.49 -11.94 13.08
C ALA A 121 14.71 -11.76 12.16
N VAL A 122 15.93 -11.86 12.69
CA VAL A 122 17.20 -11.83 11.96
C VAL A 122 17.26 -12.95 10.92
N PHE A 123 17.03 -14.18 11.39
CA PHE A 123 17.13 -15.38 10.56
C PHE A 123 16.11 -15.33 9.41
N ALA A 124 14.87 -14.93 9.70
CA ALA A 124 13.85 -14.73 8.68
C ALA A 124 14.24 -13.62 7.69
N GLY A 125 14.77 -12.49 8.17
CA GLY A 125 15.17 -11.36 7.32
C GLY A 125 16.24 -11.72 6.29
N ILE A 126 17.22 -12.56 6.66
CA ILE A 126 18.29 -13.07 5.79
C ILE A 126 17.73 -14.13 4.83
N SER A 127 16.91 -15.06 5.34
CA SER A 127 16.37 -16.20 4.58
C SER A 127 15.20 -15.83 3.67
N ASN A 128 14.61 -14.64 3.84
CA ASN A 128 13.42 -14.17 3.11
C ASN A 128 13.59 -14.23 1.58
N GLY A 129 14.79 -13.92 1.07
CA GLY A 129 15.07 -14.01 -0.36
C GLY A 129 14.97 -15.44 -0.90
N THR A 130 15.48 -16.42 -0.15
CA THR A 130 15.40 -17.85 -0.48
C THR A 130 13.97 -18.36 -0.38
N PHE A 131 13.28 -18.01 0.71
CA PHE A 131 11.89 -18.41 0.93
C PHE A 131 10.93 -17.91 -0.15
N ARG A 132 11.14 -16.69 -0.67
CA ARG A 132 10.32 -16.14 -1.76
C ARG A 132 10.59 -16.77 -3.13
N ARG A 133 11.76 -17.38 -3.33
CA ARG A 133 12.06 -18.12 -4.56
C ARG A 133 11.39 -19.49 -4.58
N SER A 134 11.21 -20.11 -3.41
CA SER A 134 10.67 -21.47 -3.29
C SER A 134 9.19 -21.53 -2.93
N LEU A 135 8.64 -20.50 -2.29
CA LEU A 135 7.26 -20.46 -1.81
C LEU A 135 6.55 -19.21 -2.32
N SER A 136 5.28 -19.37 -2.68
CA SER A 136 4.42 -18.22 -2.99
C SER A 136 4.22 -17.35 -1.74
N GLN A 137 3.97 -16.06 -1.97
CA GLN A 137 3.68 -15.11 -0.91
C GLN A 137 2.53 -15.57 -0.01
N GLU A 138 1.53 -16.23 -0.58
CA GLU A 138 0.42 -16.84 0.15
C GLU A 138 0.88 -17.86 1.18
N ARG A 139 1.75 -18.79 0.77
CA ARG A 139 2.27 -19.82 1.66
C ARG A 139 3.13 -19.19 2.76
N LEU A 140 3.93 -18.18 2.43
CA LEU A 140 4.74 -17.47 3.41
C LEU A 140 3.89 -16.75 4.46
N MET A 141 2.81 -16.09 4.04
CA MET A 141 1.90 -15.43 4.99
C MET A 141 1.19 -16.45 5.88
N LYS A 142 0.74 -17.59 5.34
CA LYS A 142 0.13 -18.66 6.14
C LYS A 142 1.11 -19.24 7.16
N LEU A 143 2.33 -19.57 6.74
CA LEU A 143 3.38 -20.07 7.63
C LEU A 143 3.72 -19.04 8.71
N ALA A 144 3.78 -17.76 8.37
CA ALA A 144 3.99 -16.69 9.33
C ALA A 144 2.86 -16.61 10.38
N CYS A 145 1.60 -16.70 9.95
CA CYS A 145 0.46 -16.72 10.86
C CYS A 145 0.50 -17.94 11.79
N VAL A 146 0.79 -19.13 11.26
CA VAL A 146 0.92 -20.36 12.05
C VAL A 146 2.08 -20.27 13.03
N ALA A 147 3.24 -19.75 12.62
CA ALA A 147 4.39 -19.55 13.49
C ALA A 147 4.08 -18.58 14.65
N CYS A 148 3.42 -17.45 14.36
CA CYS A 148 2.98 -16.51 15.39
C CYS A 148 1.88 -17.12 16.29
N ALA A 149 0.96 -17.92 15.75
CA ALA A 149 -0.08 -18.58 16.54
C ALA A 149 0.54 -19.61 17.50
N ALA A 150 1.47 -20.43 17.01
CA ALA A 150 2.22 -21.38 17.83
C ALA A 150 3.03 -20.67 18.91
N CYS A 151 3.65 -19.53 18.59
CA CYS A 151 4.32 -18.69 19.58
C CYS A 151 3.34 -18.18 20.67
N SER A 152 2.21 -17.59 20.26
CA SER A 152 1.19 -17.05 21.18
C SER A 152 0.64 -18.14 22.10
N LEU A 153 0.32 -19.32 21.56
CA LEU A 153 -0.17 -20.46 22.33
C LEU A 153 0.91 -21.02 23.28
N SER A 154 2.17 -21.09 22.82
CA SER A 154 3.29 -21.55 23.67
C SER A 154 3.52 -20.62 24.86
N LEU A 155 3.39 -19.30 24.67
CA LEU A 155 3.49 -18.31 25.74
C LEU A 155 2.31 -18.39 26.73
N ALA A 156 1.13 -18.81 26.27
CA ALA A 156 -0.02 -18.99 27.13
C ALA A 156 0.16 -20.18 28.10
N LEU A 157 0.83 -21.24 27.64
CA LEU A 157 0.92 -22.53 28.34
C LEU A 157 2.25 -22.76 29.07
N THR A 158 3.31 -22.03 28.72
CA THR A 158 4.65 -22.30 29.28
C THR A 158 4.97 -21.47 30.51
N SER A 159 5.63 -22.10 31.48
CA SER A 159 6.28 -21.43 32.61
C SER A 159 7.83 -21.44 32.49
N SER A 160 8.36 -21.97 31.37
CA SER A 160 9.81 -22.08 31.15
C SER A 160 10.33 -20.96 30.24
N ILE A 161 11.33 -20.21 30.73
CA ILE A 161 11.99 -19.13 29.98
C ILE A 161 12.63 -19.67 28.68
N ALA A 162 13.23 -20.86 28.72
CA ALA A 162 13.88 -21.45 27.55
C ALA A 162 12.86 -21.77 26.43
N VAL A 163 11.71 -22.34 26.81
CA VAL A 163 10.62 -22.64 25.87
C VAL A 163 10.02 -21.34 25.33
N ALA A 164 9.80 -20.34 26.18
CA ALA A 164 9.31 -19.03 25.77
C ALA A 164 10.29 -18.33 24.80
N ALA A 165 11.60 -18.45 25.01
CA ALA A 165 12.62 -17.86 24.13
C ALA A 165 12.60 -18.51 22.73
N LEU A 166 12.49 -19.84 22.66
CA LEU A 166 12.37 -20.58 21.40
C LEU A 166 11.05 -20.25 20.67
N ALA A 167 9.94 -20.18 21.42
CA ALA A 167 8.65 -19.79 20.89
C ALA A 167 8.70 -18.35 20.30
N LEU A 168 9.32 -17.42 21.01
CA LEU A 168 9.50 -16.04 20.53
C LEU A 168 10.42 -15.95 19.32
N ALA A 169 11.46 -16.77 19.22
CA ALA A 169 12.27 -16.86 18.00
C ALA A 169 11.40 -17.30 16.81
N LEU A 170 10.55 -18.31 16.98
CA LEU A 170 9.59 -18.71 15.94
C LEU A 170 8.60 -17.58 15.61
N GLY A 171 8.06 -16.92 16.63
CA GLY A 171 7.15 -15.79 16.48
C GLY A 171 7.77 -14.59 15.77
N GLY A 172 9.02 -14.26 16.07
CA GLY A 172 9.79 -13.19 15.43
C GLY A 172 10.10 -13.49 13.97
N ALA A 173 10.40 -14.76 13.65
CA ALA A 173 10.57 -15.20 12.28
C ALA A 173 9.28 -15.08 11.45
N GLY A 174 8.13 -15.48 12.01
CA GLY A 174 6.82 -15.28 11.40
C GLY A 174 6.50 -13.80 11.22
N TRP A 175 6.72 -12.99 12.25
CA TRP A 175 6.47 -11.55 12.25
C TRP A 175 7.20 -10.82 11.12
N VAL A 176 8.51 -11.04 10.96
CA VAL A 176 9.29 -10.41 9.88
C VAL A 176 8.86 -10.90 8.50
N THR A 177 8.59 -12.19 8.36
CA THR A 177 8.13 -12.78 7.08
C THR A 177 6.82 -12.15 6.63
N ALA A 178 5.83 -12.02 7.53
CA ALA A 178 4.55 -11.38 7.23
C ALA A 178 4.71 -9.91 6.83
N TRP A 179 5.35 -9.07 7.66
CA TRP A 179 5.48 -7.64 7.38
C TRP A 179 6.30 -7.34 6.13
N SER A 180 7.38 -8.10 5.91
CA SER A 180 8.17 -7.95 4.69
C SER A 180 7.36 -8.36 3.47
N GLY A 181 6.57 -9.44 3.57
CA GLY A 181 5.64 -9.91 2.53
C GLY A 181 4.69 -8.82 2.08
N VAL A 182 3.84 -8.33 3.00
CA VAL A 182 2.81 -7.34 2.67
C VAL A 182 3.45 -6.02 2.20
N GLY A 183 4.51 -5.56 2.86
CA GLY A 183 5.15 -4.29 2.52
C GLY A 183 5.74 -4.30 1.10
N VAL A 184 6.41 -5.38 0.70
CA VAL A 184 6.95 -5.50 -0.66
C VAL A 184 5.82 -5.56 -1.70
N SER A 185 4.72 -6.26 -1.42
CA SER A 185 3.63 -6.38 -2.39
C SER A 185 2.90 -5.07 -2.60
N VAL A 186 2.70 -4.29 -1.54
CA VAL A 186 2.14 -2.93 -1.68
C VAL A 186 3.10 -2.03 -2.46
N GLN A 187 4.41 -2.15 -2.23
CA GLN A 187 5.42 -1.40 -2.98
C GLN A 187 5.42 -1.76 -4.48
N LEU A 188 5.42 -3.05 -4.81
CA LEU A 188 5.44 -3.53 -6.20
C LEU A 188 4.10 -3.29 -6.92
N ALA A 189 2.98 -3.39 -6.21
CA ALA A 189 1.65 -3.08 -6.76
C ALA A 189 1.41 -1.57 -6.95
N SER A 190 2.25 -0.71 -6.36
CA SER A 190 2.11 0.74 -6.45
C SER A 190 2.99 1.36 -7.53
N PRO A 191 2.42 2.04 -8.53
CA PRO A 191 3.17 2.82 -9.49
C PRO A 191 3.99 3.94 -8.82
N ARG A 192 5.11 4.33 -9.44
CA ARG A 192 6.04 5.36 -8.92
C ARG A 192 5.36 6.70 -8.58
N TRP A 193 4.29 7.07 -9.28
CA TRP A 193 3.59 8.34 -9.06
C TRP A 193 2.74 8.37 -7.78
N VAL A 194 2.36 7.20 -7.22
CA VAL A 194 1.48 7.09 -6.04
C VAL A 194 2.09 6.29 -4.90
N VAL A 195 3.21 5.60 -5.13
CA VAL A 195 3.86 4.69 -4.18
C VAL A 195 4.02 5.26 -2.77
N GLY A 196 4.52 6.49 -2.63
CA GLY A 196 4.67 7.12 -1.31
C GLY A 196 3.33 7.29 -0.59
N ARG A 197 2.28 7.66 -1.31
CA ARG A 197 0.93 7.90 -0.77
C ARG A 197 0.26 6.59 -0.36
N THR A 198 0.38 5.57 -1.21
CA THR A 198 -0.13 4.23 -0.90
C THR A 198 0.59 3.64 0.31
N ILE A 199 1.91 3.78 0.39
CA ILE A 199 2.71 3.29 1.53
C ILE A 199 2.30 4.02 2.83
N SER A 200 2.03 5.32 2.78
CA SER A 200 1.53 6.05 3.96
C SER A 200 0.18 5.51 4.44
N ILE A 201 -0.77 5.25 3.53
CA ILE A 201 -2.08 4.68 3.87
C ILE A 201 -1.90 3.26 4.44
N TYR A 202 -1.02 2.47 3.83
CA TYR A 202 -0.64 1.14 4.28
C TYR A 202 -0.13 1.15 5.73
N TYR A 203 0.86 1.98 6.05
CA TYR A 203 1.38 2.06 7.42
C TYR A 203 0.32 2.56 8.40
N ALA A 204 -0.45 3.60 8.04
CA ALA A 204 -1.49 4.13 8.91
C ALA A 204 -2.55 3.07 9.30
N LEU A 205 -2.97 2.23 8.35
CA LEU A 205 -3.97 1.18 8.62
C LEU A 205 -3.38 -0.01 9.38
N ILE A 206 -2.12 -0.34 9.12
CA ILE A 206 -1.40 -1.38 9.85
C ILE A 206 -1.17 -1.00 11.30
N ASP A 207 -0.64 0.20 11.53
CA ASP A 207 -0.40 0.72 12.86
C ASP A 207 -1.73 0.92 13.59
N GLY A 208 -2.79 1.28 12.87
CA GLY A 208 -4.17 1.25 13.38
C GLY A 208 -4.61 -0.14 13.84
N GLY A 209 -4.33 -1.19 13.06
CA GLY A 209 -4.57 -2.58 13.45
C GLY A 209 -3.79 -3.00 14.68
N ILE A 210 -2.50 -2.66 14.75
CA ILE A 210 -1.61 -2.90 15.90
C ILE A 210 -2.11 -2.19 17.15
N ALA A 211 -2.51 -0.92 17.03
CA ALA A 211 -3.06 -0.14 18.14
C ALA A 211 -4.39 -0.72 18.64
N ALA A 212 -5.31 -1.05 17.72
CA ALA A 212 -6.58 -1.69 18.04
C ALA A 212 -6.37 -3.05 18.72
N GLY A 213 -5.48 -3.90 18.19
CA GLY A 213 -5.13 -5.18 18.79
C GLY A 213 -4.52 -5.03 20.17
N SER A 214 -3.62 -4.06 20.37
CA SER A 214 -3.03 -3.80 21.69
C SER A 214 -4.09 -3.43 22.72
N TRP A 215 -5.07 -2.61 22.33
CA TRP A 215 -6.20 -2.25 23.19
C TRP A 215 -7.13 -3.44 23.46
N VAL A 216 -7.50 -4.21 22.43
CA VAL A 216 -8.37 -5.39 22.55
C VAL A 216 -7.74 -6.44 23.46
N TRP A 217 -6.52 -6.89 23.16
CA TRP A 217 -5.86 -7.95 23.93
C TRP A 217 -5.45 -7.49 25.32
N GLY A 218 -5.11 -6.21 25.50
CA GLY A 218 -4.90 -5.62 26.82
C GLY A 218 -6.18 -5.59 27.67
N THR A 219 -7.33 -5.28 27.05
CA THR A 219 -8.62 -5.30 27.75
C THR A 219 -9.05 -6.73 28.09
N VAL A 220 -8.83 -7.70 27.19
CA VAL A 220 -9.11 -9.12 27.43
C VAL A 220 -8.22 -9.68 28.54
N SER A 221 -6.93 -9.32 28.57
CA SER A 221 -6.02 -9.78 29.62
C SER A 221 -6.39 -9.21 31.00
N GLN A 222 -6.89 -7.97 31.05
CA GLN A 222 -7.35 -7.33 32.28
C GLN A 222 -8.70 -7.87 32.78
N SER A 223 -9.64 -8.13 31.88
CA SER A 223 -11.02 -8.52 32.24
C SER A 223 -11.19 -10.02 32.49
N HIS A 224 -10.44 -10.87 31.79
CA HIS A 224 -10.54 -12.33 31.90
C HIS A 224 -9.25 -12.92 32.44
N SER A 225 -8.23 -13.04 31.59
CA SER A 225 -6.92 -13.57 31.95
C SER A 225 -5.93 -13.38 30.80
N LEU A 226 -4.64 -13.31 31.13
CA LEU A 226 -3.55 -13.29 30.18
C LEU A 226 -3.55 -14.51 29.24
N THR A 227 -3.84 -15.71 29.77
CA THR A 227 -3.91 -16.94 28.98
C THR A 227 -5.00 -16.86 27.91
N TRP A 228 -6.20 -16.40 28.28
CA TRP A 228 -7.32 -16.21 27.35
C TRP A 228 -7.01 -15.20 26.24
N ALA A 229 -6.30 -14.12 26.56
CA ALA A 229 -5.87 -13.15 25.55
C ALA A 229 -4.88 -13.77 24.54
N LEU A 230 -3.94 -14.58 25.00
CA LEU A 230 -2.94 -15.23 24.16
C LEU A 230 -3.52 -16.37 23.31
N GLU A 231 -4.43 -17.17 23.86
CA GLU A 231 -5.18 -18.21 23.14
C GLU A 231 -6.12 -17.60 22.10
N GLY A 232 -6.83 -16.53 22.45
CA GLY A 232 -7.68 -15.78 21.53
C GLY A 232 -6.87 -15.17 20.38
N SER A 233 -5.70 -14.61 20.67
CA SER A 233 -4.73 -14.14 19.66
C SER A 233 -4.28 -15.27 18.72
N ALA A 234 -3.95 -16.44 19.27
CA ALA A 234 -3.57 -17.60 18.47
C ALA A 234 -4.71 -18.04 17.53
N GLY A 235 -5.95 -18.10 18.04
CA GLY A 235 -7.15 -18.38 17.24
C GLY A 235 -7.36 -17.34 16.13
N ALA A 236 -7.24 -16.05 16.46
CA ALA A 236 -7.35 -14.97 15.49
C ALA A 236 -6.28 -15.07 14.38
N LEU A 237 -5.03 -15.41 14.72
CA LEU A 237 -3.97 -15.63 13.74
C LEU A 237 -4.27 -16.80 12.78
N LEU A 238 -4.83 -17.89 13.29
CA LEU A 238 -5.25 -19.01 12.45
C LEU A 238 -6.42 -18.61 11.54
N LEU A 239 -7.39 -17.83 12.03
CA LEU A 239 -8.46 -17.28 11.20
C LEU A 239 -7.90 -16.38 10.08
N VAL A 240 -6.87 -15.57 10.35
CA VAL A 240 -6.18 -14.78 9.32
C VAL A 240 -5.51 -15.68 8.28
N ALA A 241 -4.90 -16.78 8.69
CA ALA A 241 -4.30 -17.77 7.78
C ALA A 241 -5.36 -18.40 6.86
N VAL A 242 -6.53 -18.74 7.39
CA VAL A 242 -7.66 -19.31 6.64
C VAL A 242 -8.29 -18.26 5.72
N ALA A 243 -8.47 -17.03 6.18
CA ALA A 243 -9.01 -15.92 5.37
C ALA A 243 -8.14 -15.64 4.12
N GLY A 244 -6.84 -15.94 4.18
CA GLY A 244 -5.95 -15.88 3.02
C GLY A 244 -6.30 -16.85 1.88
N VAL A 245 -7.08 -17.90 2.15
CA VAL A 245 -7.64 -18.80 1.13
C VAL A 245 -8.78 -18.13 0.36
N LEU A 246 -9.61 -17.35 1.06
CA LEU A 246 -10.76 -16.64 0.48
C LEU A 246 -10.34 -15.34 -0.25
N PHE A 247 -9.28 -14.68 0.24
CA PHE A 247 -8.75 -13.44 -0.32
C PHE A 247 -7.23 -13.55 -0.58
N PRO A 248 -6.80 -14.19 -1.68
CA PRO A 248 -5.38 -14.34 -2.00
C PRO A 248 -4.73 -13.00 -2.32
N LEU A 249 -3.54 -12.76 -1.78
CA LEU A 249 -2.59 -11.74 -2.20
C LEU A 249 -2.13 -12.16 -3.60
N ARG A 250 -2.66 -11.47 -4.59
CA ARG A 250 -2.23 -11.66 -5.98
C ARG A 250 -0.85 -11.02 -6.11
N GLU A 251 0.13 -11.81 -6.51
CA GLU A 251 1.45 -11.30 -6.85
C GLU A 251 1.34 -10.55 -8.17
N ARG A 252 1.68 -9.26 -8.16
CA ARG A 252 1.91 -8.52 -9.40
C ARG A 252 3.15 -9.11 -10.05
N ARG A 253 2.98 -9.70 -11.24
CA ARG A 253 4.06 -10.26 -12.05
C ARG A 253 5.08 -9.14 -12.31
N GLU A 254 6.38 -9.40 -12.11
CA GLU A 254 7.49 -8.47 -12.40
C GLU A 254 7.53 -7.98 -13.86
N SER A 255 6.64 -8.46 -14.71
CA SER A 255 6.61 -8.27 -16.16
C SER A 255 5.81 -7.06 -16.64
N GLU A 256 5.23 -6.24 -15.76
CA GLU A 256 4.44 -5.08 -16.19
C GLU A 256 5.34 -3.84 -16.32
N PRO A 257 5.57 -3.31 -17.54
CA PRO A 257 6.52 -2.22 -17.77
C PRO A 257 6.19 -0.96 -16.97
N ASP A 258 7.23 -0.20 -16.60
CA ASP A 258 7.08 1.15 -16.06
C ASP A 258 6.17 1.99 -16.99
N PRO A 259 5.45 3.01 -16.46
CA PRO A 259 4.66 3.91 -17.30
C PRO A 259 5.53 4.50 -18.42
N LEU A 260 4.97 4.58 -19.63
CA LEU A 260 5.67 5.04 -20.81
C LEU A 260 6.31 6.42 -20.59
N GLU A 261 7.63 6.51 -20.77
CA GLU A 261 8.36 7.78 -20.60
C GLU A 261 7.95 8.84 -21.64
N ALA A 262 7.35 8.45 -22.77
CA ALA A 262 6.97 9.35 -23.86
C ALA A 262 5.47 9.26 -24.20
N PHE A 263 4.64 10.05 -23.51
CA PHE A 263 3.34 10.48 -24.06
C PHE A 263 3.53 11.88 -24.65
N ASP A 264 3.47 11.99 -25.97
CA ASP A 264 3.42 13.29 -26.62
C ASP A 264 2.00 13.84 -26.56
N ALA A 265 1.86 14.96 -25.85
CA ALA A 265 0.58 15.63 -25.75
C ALA A 265 0.10 16.04 -27.15
N PRO A 266 -1.17 15.79 -27.51
CA PRO A 266 -1.68 16.20 -28.81
C PRO A 266 -1.58 17.72 -28.95
N ALA A 267 -1.23 18.19 -30.15
CA ALA A 267 -1.17 19.62 -30.43
C ALA A 267 -2.56 20.25 -30.25
N VAL A 268 -2.70 21.11 -29.24
CA VAL A 268 -3.96 21.81 -28.97
C VAL A 268 -3.85 23.23 -29.53
N ALA A 269 -4.83 23.63 -30.35
CA ALA A 269 -4.88 24.98 -30.94
C ALA A 269 -5.11 26.10 -29.89
N LEU A 270 -5.58 25.74 -28.70
CA LEU A 270 -5.82 26.65 -27.58
C LEU A 270 -4.63 26.68 -26.62
N ASN A 271 -4.23 27.89 -26.20
CA ASN A 271 -3.26 28.09 -25.13
C ASN A 271 -3.84 27.70 -23.77
N LEU A 272 -3.85 26.41 -23.45
CA LEU A 272 -4.34 25.88 -22.19
C LEU A 272 -3.35 26.15 -21.05
N LYS A 273 -3.78 26.90 -20.05
CA LYS A 273 -3.07 26.94 -18.76
C LYS A 273 -3.14 25.56 -18.10
N PRO A 274 -2.14 25.15 -17.30
CA PRO A 274 -2.15 23.86 -16.61
C PRO A 274 -3.41 23.53 -15.81
N ARG A 275 -4.01 24.55 -15.17
CA ARG A 275 -5.26 24.44 -14.38
C ARG A 275 -6.54 24.57 -15.20
N SER A 276 -6.45 24.66 -16.53
CA SER A 276 -7.63 24.77 -17.39
C SER A 276 -8.38 23.45 -17.39
N GLY A 277 -9.69 23.50 -17.16
CA GLY A 277 -10.56 22.34 -17.17
C GLY A 277 -11.95 22.73 -16.67
N PRO A 278 -12.87 21.77 -16.54
CA PRO A 278 -12.70 20.34 -16.80
C PRO A 278 -12.39 20.01 -18.27
N ILE A 279 -11.53 19.03 -18.51
CA ILE A 279 -11.28 18.50 -19.86
C ILE A 279 -12.18 17.29 -20.06
N VAL A 280 -12.93 17.30 -21.15
CA VAL A 280 -13.81 16.21 -21.57
C VAL A 280 -13.15 15.52 -22.76
N VAL A 281 -12.84 14.25 -22.57
CA VAL A 281 -12.34 13.36 -23.61
C VAL A 281 -13.51 12.59 -24.16
N LYS A 282 -13.70 12.65 -25.48
CA LYS A 282 -14.70 11.89 -26.22
C LYS A 282 -13.98 10.99 -27.22
N VAL A 283 -14.24 9.69 -27.20
CA VAL A 283 -13.72 8.75 -28.19
C VAL A 283 -14.89 8.10 -28.91
N GLU A 284 -14.91 8.20 -30.23
CA GLU A 284 -15.96 7.64 -31.07
C GLU A 284 -15.48 6.34 -31.72
N TYR A 285 -16.30 5.30 -31.56
CA TYR A 285 -16.04 3.96 -32.07
C TYR A 285 -17.14 3.55 -33.05
N LEU A 286 -16.75 2.81 -34.09
CA LEU A 286 -17.67 2.16 -35.01
C LEU A 286 -17.56 0.65 -34.83
N ILE A 287 -18.56 0.04 -34.18
CA ILE A 287 -18.54 -1.37 -33.79
C ILE A 287 -19.67 -2.12 -34.52
N ALA A 288 -19.32 -3.20 -35.22
CA ALA A 288 -20.29 -4.09 -35.85
C ALA A 288 -21.08 -4.88 -34.80
N GLU A 289 -22.34 -5.20 -35.11
CA GLU A 289 -23.26 -5.86 -34.17
C GLU A 289 -22.71 -7.19 -33.62
N LYS A 290 -22.02 -7.95 -34.48
CA LYS A 290 -21.34 -9.21 -34.11
C LYS A 290 -20.24 -9.06 -33.03
N ASN A 291 -19.67 -7.86 -32.85
CA ASN A 291 -18.56 -7.59 -31.94
C ASN A 291 -19.01 -6.90 -30.64
N VAL A 292 -20.31 -6.61 -30.46
CA VAL A 292 -20.80 -5.77 -29.36
C VAL A 292 -20.50 -6.37 -27.99
N GLU A 293 -20.68 -7.68 -27.79
CA GLU A 293 -20.43 -8.31 -26.49
C GLU A 293 -18.95 -8.24 -26.11
N ALA A 294 -18.06 -8.57 -27.04
CA ALA A 294 -16.60 -8.47 -26.85
C ALA A 294 -16.17 -7.02 -26.58
N PHE A 295 -16.75 -6.06 -27.30
CA PHE A 295 -16.51 -4.63 -27.08
C PHE A 295 -16.94 -4.19 -25.67
N LEU A 296 -18.13 -4.58 -25.22
CA LEU A 296 -18.62 -4.22 -23.89
C LEU A 296 -17.75 -4.79 -22.77
N GLU A 297 -17.21 -6.00 -22.92
CA GLU A 297 -16.29 -6.58 -21.95
C GLU A 297 -14.97 -5.79 -21.88
N LEU A 298 -14.37 -5.47 -23.03
CA LEU A 298 -13.16 -4.64 -23.07
C LEU A 298 -13.40 -3.25 -22.48
N MET A 299 -14.57 -2.65 -22.73
CA MET A 299 -14.91 -1.34 -22.20
C MET A 299 -15.15 -1.35 -20.68
N ARG A 300 -15.60 -2.47 -20.08
CA ARG A 300 -15.64 -2.61 -18.61
C ARG A 300 -14.24 -2.56 -18.01
N GLN A 301 -13.28 -3.24 -18.64
CA GLN A 301 -11.88 -3.24 -18.22
C GLN A 301 -11.26 -1.84 -18.40
N ARG A 302 -11.48 -1.20 -19.55
CA ARG A 302 -11.07 0.19 -19.83
C ARG A 302 -11.58 1.18 -18.78
N ARG A 303 -12.86 1.09 -18.42
CA ARG A 303 -13.48 1.93 -17.38
C ARG A 303 -12.74 1.81 -16.05
N HIS A 304 -12.37 0.58 -15.65
CA HIS A 304 -11.67 0.33 -14.40
C HIS A 304 -10.27 0.98 -14.43
N ILE A 305 -9.52 0.77 -15.52
CA ILE A 305 -8.17 1.34 -15.74
C ILE A 305 -8.22 2.87 -15.71
N HIS A 306 -9.03 3.50 -16.56
CA HIS A 306 -9.16 4.96 -16.63
C HIS A 306 -9.59 5.57 -15.29
N SER A 307 -10.51 4.92 -14.58
CA SER A 307 -10.94 5.37 -13.27
C SER A 307 -9.84 5.25 -12.22
N ARG A 308 -8.95 4.26 -12.31
CA ARG A 308 -7.80 4.10 -11.41
C ARG A 308 -6.76 5.21 -11.59
N VAL A 309 -6.53 5.67 -12.82
CA VAL A 309 -5.46 6.64 -13.14
C VAL A 309 -5.89 8.11 -13.10
N GLY A 310 -7.19 8.41 -13.00
CA GLY A 310 -7.69 9.75 -12.71
C GLY A 310 -8.95 10.19 -13.45
N ALA A 311 -9.47 9.39 -14.40
CA ALA A 311 -10.69 9.73 -15.13
C ALA A 311 -11.90 9.81 -14.18
N ARG A 312 -12.80 10.74 -14.42
CA ARG A 312 -14.05 10.94 -13.67
C ARG A 312 -15.24 10.87 -14.62
N ASN A 313 -16.41 10.53 -14.11
CA ASN A 313 -17.67 10.48 -14.87
C ASN A 313 -17.54 9.71 -16.19
N TRP A 314 -16.88 8.55 -16.13
CA TRP A 314 -16.72 7.68 -17.29
C TRP A 314 -18.09 7.12 -17.70
N THR A 315 -18.41 7.27 -18.98
CA THR A 315 -19.68 6.83 -19.57
C THR A 315 -19.42 6.24 -20.95
N LEU A 316 -20.25 5.26 -21.32
CA LEU A 316 -20.29 4.68 -22.65
C LEU A 316 -21.73 4.82 -23.16
N GLN A 317 -21.88 5.43 -24.33
CA GLN A 317 -23.17 5.74 -24.94
C GLN A 317 -23.25 5.04 -26.30
N ARG A 318 -24.44 4.51 -26.62
CA ARG A 318 -24.77 4.00 -27.96
C ARG A 318 -25.62 5.04 -28.68
N ASN A 319 -25.27 5.36 -29.91
CA ASN A 319 -26.05 6.29 -30.72
C ASN A 319 -27.36 5.63 -31.16
N LEU A 320 -28.51 6.26 -30.85
CA LEU A 320 -29.84 5.75 -31.20
C LEU A 320 -30.18 5.87 -32.69
N GLN A 321 -29.59 6.83 -33.39
CA GLN A 321 -29.79 7.06 -34.82
C GLN A 321 -28.83 6.22 -35.67
N LYS A 322 -27.63 5.94 -35.14
CA LYS A 322 -26.59 5.14 -35.80
C LYS A 322 -26.12 4.03 -34.86
N PRO A 323 -26.81 2.87 -34.79
CA PRO A 323 -26.58 1.85 -33.76
C PRO A 323 -25.17 1.24 -33.70
N MET A 324 -24.38 1.38 -34.76
CA MET A 324 -22.98 0.96 -34.81
C MET A 324 -22.03 1.99 -34.17
N GLN A 325 -22.49 3.21 -33.92
CA GLN A 325 -21.67 4.27 -33.31
C GLN A 325 -21.78 4.24 -31.80
N TRP A 326 -20.64 4.15 -31.15
CA TRP A 326 -20.49 4.19 -29.71
C TRP A 326 -19.59 5.35 -29.32
N THR A 327 -19.87 5.96 -28.16
CA THR A 327 -19.13 7.09 -27.65
C THR A 327 -18.69 6.80 -26.21
N GLU A 328 -17.37 6.73 -25.99
CA GLU A 328 -16.79 6.82 -24.65
C GLU A 328 -16.64 8.29 -24.29
N THR A 329 -17.02 8.66 -23.08
CA THR A 329 -16.78 10.00 -22.55
C THR A 329 -16.29 9.92 -21.11
N PHE A 330 -15.20 10.62 -20.82
CA PHE A 330 -14.71 10.80 -19.46
C PHE A 330 -14.13 12.20 -19.26
N ARG A 331 -14.02 12.60 -17.99
CA ARG A 331 -13.57 13.93 -17.59
C ARG A 331 -12.30 13.87 -16.78
N THR A 332 -11.42 14.85 -16.95
CA THR A 332 -10.35 15.15 -15.99
C THR A 332 -10.52 16.58 -15.45
N PRO A 333 -10.16 16.83 -14.17
CA PRO A 333 -10.40 18.14 -13.57
C PRO A 333 -9.62 19.27 -14.25
N THR A 334 -8.41 18.97 -14.73
CA THR A 334 -7.53 19.94 -15.38
C THR A 334 -6.77 19.33 -16.56
N TRP A 335 -6.21 20.18 -17.41
CA TRP A 335 -5.30 19.80 -18.49
C TRP A 335 -4.09 19.02 -17.97
N THR A 336 -3.51 19.45 -16.85
CA THR A 336 -2.43 18.69 -16.20
C THR A 336 -2.89 17.31 -15.75
N ASP A 337 -4.13 17.16 -15.27
CA ASP A 337 -4.66 15.85 -14.87
C ASP A 337 -4.92 14.94 -16.08
N TYR A 338 -5.28 15.51 -17.24
CA TYR A 338 -5.32 14.77 -18.50
C TYR A 338 -3.93 14.27 -18.93
N LEU A 339 -2.91 15.14 -18.88
CA LEU A 339 -1.53 14.74 -19.19
C LEU A 339 -1.03 13.67 -18.21
N ARG A 340 -1.28 13.87 -16.91
CA ARG A 340 -0.94 12.89 -15.87
C ARG A 340 -1.63 11.56 -16.11
N LEU A 341 -2.91 11.55 -16.46
CA LEU A 341 -3.64 10.33 -16.74
C LEU A 341 -2.93 9.50 -17.81
N ASN A 342 -2.55 10.13 -18.93
CA ASN A 342 -1.87 9.43 -20.02
C ASN A 342 -0.45 8.99 -19.64
N HIS A 343 0.29 9.80 -18.88
CA HIS A 343 1.60 9.38 -18.32
C HIS A 343 1.50 8.29 -17.25
N ARG A 344 0.31 8.04 -16.67
CA ARG A 344 0.08 7.01 -15.65
C ARG A 344 -0.34 5.66 -16.24
N LEU A 345 -0.72 5.60 -17.51
CA LEU A 345 -1.08 4.36 -18.21
C LEU A 345 0.16 3.51 -18.47
N THR A 346 0.05 2.20 -18.28
CA THR A 346 1.11 1.22 -18.59
C THR A 346 1.02 0.74 -20.04
N GLU A 347 2.04 0.03 -20.52
CA GLU A 347 1.99 -0.64 -21.84
C GLU A 347 0.86 -1.67 -21.92
N VAL A 348 0.59 -2.40 -20.84
CA VAL A 348 -0.52 -3.35 -20.77
C VAL A 348 -1.87 -2.64 -20.87
N ASP A 349 -1.98 -1.43 -20.29
CA ASP A 349 -3.18 -0.61 -20.46
C ASP A 349 -3.35 -0.17 -21.93
N LYS A 350 -2.27 0.00 -22.71
CA LYS A 350 -2.31 0.31 -24.15
C LYS A 350 -2.61 -0.89 -25.05
N GLU A 351 -2.20 -2.12 -24.69
CA GLU A 351 -2.65 -3.32 -25.42
C GLU A 351 -4.19 -3.41 -25.47
N LEU A 352 -4.85 -2.90 -24.43
CA LEU A 352 -6.31 -2.84 -24.40
C LEU A 352 -6.87 -1.85 -25.43
N ASP A 353 -6.17 -0.74 -25.71
CA ASP A 353 -6.52 0.19 -26.78
C ASP A 353 -6.39 -0.49 -28.17
N GLU A 354 -5.35 -1.30 -28.37
CA GLU A 354 -5.16 -2.07 -29.61
C GLU A 354 -6.26 -3.10 -29.81
N ARG A 355 -6.60 -3.88 -28.76
CA ARG A 355 -7.69 -4.87 -28.82
C ARG A 355 -9.04 -4.22 -29.09
N VAL A 356 -9.31 -3.04 -28.52
CA VAL A 356 -10.53 -2.28 -28.84
C VAL A 356 -10.50 -1.80 -30.29
N SER A 357 -9.34 -1.37 -30.79
CA SER A 357 -9.17 -0.92 -32.19
C SER A 357 -9.37 -2.06 -33.20
N GLN A 358 -8.99 -3.30 -32.86
CA GLN A 358 -9.23 -4.48 -33.69
C GLN A 358 -10.71 -4.83 -33.89
N LEU A 359 -11.60 -4.36 -32.99
CA LEU A 359 -13.04 -4.59 -33.10
C LEU A 359 -13.75 -3.55 -33.98
N GLN A 360 -13.01 -2.56 -34.48
CA GLN A 360 -13.54 -1.47 -35.29
C GLN A 360 -13.94 -1.95 -36.69
N ALA A 361 -15.14 -1.55 -37.13
CA ALA A 361 -15.72 -1.98 -38.41
C ALA A 361 -15.20 -1.18 -39.62
N GLY A 362 -14.36 -0.17 -39.42
CA GLY A 362 -13.81 0.69 -40.48
C GLY A 362 -12.29 0.82 -40.41
N GLU A 363 -11.66 1.19 -41.52
CA GLU A 363 -10.20 1.34 -41.65
C GLU A 363 -9.62 2.54 -40.86
N ALA A 364 -10.47 3.53 -40.54
CA ALA A 364 -10.06 4.69 -39.77
C ALA A 364 -9.94 4.34 -38.28
N ALA A 365 -8.87 4.81 -37.63
CA ALA A 365 -8.68 4.73 -36.18
C ALA A 365 -9.83 5.44 -35.41
N PRO A 366 -10.10 5.07 -34.15
CA PRO A 366 -11.16 5.70 -33.37
C PRO A 366 -10.86 7.20 -33.18
N GLN A 367 -11.87 8.05 -33.42
CA GLN A 367 -11.67 9.48 -33.41
C GLN A 367 -11.74 10.00 -31.97
N MET A 368 -10.61 10.52 -31.48
CA MET A 368 -10.51 11.16 -30.16
C MET A 368 -10.68 12.67 -30.29
N THR A 369 -11.63 13.23 -29.55
CA THR A 369 -11.88 14.66 -29.46
C THR A 369 -11.66 15.14 -28.03
N LEU A 370 -10.86 16.20 -27.89
CA LEU A 370 -10.63 16.90 -26.64
C LEU A 370 -11.46 18.18 -26.59
N SER A 371 -12.22 18.37 -25.53
CA SER A 371 -13.01 19.58 -25.31
C SER A 371 -12.82 20.10 -23.89
N ILE A 372 -12.97 21.40 -23.69
CA ILE A 372 -12.95 22.02 -22.36
C ILE A 372 -14.36 22.44 -21.98
N GLU A 373 -14.85 21.94 -20.87
CA GLU A 373 -16.17 22.28 -20.36
C GLU A 373 -16.16 23.72 -19.82
N ARG A 374 -17.08 24.55 -20.31
CA ARG A 374 -17.26 25.93 -19.85
C ARG A 374 -18.67 26.08 -19.30
N PRO A 375 -18.83 26.48 -18.02
CA PRO A 375 -20.15 26.76 -17.49
C PRO A 375 -20.71 28.02 -18.19
N THR A 376 -22.00 27.99 -18.50
CA THR A 376 -22.72 29.14 -19.08
C THR A 376 -23.13 30.18 -18.02
N SER A 377 -22.88 29.89 -16.74
CA SER A 377 -23.13 30.84 -15.65
C SER A 377 -22.16 32.03 -15.74
N SER A 378 -22.70 33.26 -15.68
CA SER A 378 -21.92 34.50 -15.68
C SER A 378 -20.78 34.45 -14.65
N PRO A 379 -19.55 34.88 -14.99
CA PRO A 379 -18.44 34.90 -14.06
C PRO A 379 -18.79 35.82 -12.88
N ARG A 380 -19.06 35.22 -11.71
CA ARG A 380 -19.30 35.95 -10.46
C ARG A 380 -18.08 36.85 -10.21
N LYS A 381 -18.25 38.18 -10.29
CA LYS A 381 -17.23 39.17 -9.91
C LYS A 381 -16.67 38.75 -8.55
N ARG A 382 -15.38 38.44 -8.47
CA ARG A 382 -14.68 38.39 -7.18
C ARG A 382 -14.94 39.73 -6.50
N ALA A 383 -15.58 39.71 -5.34
CA ALA A 383 -15.72 40.89 -4.51
C ALA A 383 -14.32 41.41 -4.22
N VAL A 384 -13.97 42.54 -4.84
CA VAL A 384 -12.83 43.34 -4.45
C VAL A 384 -13.20 43.89 -3.08
N LEU A 385 -12.63 43.32 -2.02
CA LEU A 385 -12.61 43.95 -0.70
C LEU A 385 -11.92 45.31 -0.89
N PRO A 386 -12.55 46.45 -0.54
CA PRO A 386 -11.87 47.73 -0.58
C PRO A 386 -10.73 47.71 0.43
N LEU A 387 -9.53 48.09 -0.03
CA LEU A 387 -8.37 48.35 0.83
C LEU A 387 -8.75 49.41 1.87
N PRO A 388 -8.33 49.27 3.15
CA PRO A 388 -8.58 50.28 4.16
C PRO A 388 -7.89 51.59 3.74
N ARG A 389 -8.66 52.67 3.72
CA ARG A 389 -8.10 54.03 3.59
C ARG A 389 -7.34 54.36 4.89
N HIS A 390 -6.24 55.08 4.69
CA HIS A 390 -5.26 55.56 5.67
C HIS A 390 -5.84 56.05 6.99
#